data_AF-A0AB73GGI1-F1
#
_entry.id   AF-A0AB73GGI1-F1
#
_cell.length_a   1.000
_cell.length_b   1.000
_cell.length_c   1.000
_cell.angle_alpha   90.00
_cell.angle_beta   90.00
_cell.angle_gamma   90.00
#
_symmetry.space_group_name_H-M   'P 1'
#
loop_
_entity.id
_entity.type
_entity.pdbx_description
1 polymer ?
#
loop_
_entity_poly.entity_id
_entity_poly.type
_entity_poly.pdbx_seq_one_letter_code
_entity_poly.pdbx_strand_id
1 'polypeptide(L)'
;MNVATNYDDDLRTFSKAFDTTSEDKALSARGHFLLSYPLKELKNITIDEYVIGKGTPSFCASVEAKTKAWANIQGATANKFGIYYGKIKSDPTSRYRYTKKFGKTKKEAFNRVKDALLNLIQAGKSKKYRDIDENPLSQMFKAKILSLYFPSIYLNICSSEHLEKI
;
A
#
# COMPACT_ATOMS: atom_id res chain seq x y z
N MET A 1 -17.71 26.41 37.45
CA MET A 1 -17.14 25.09 37.11
C MET A 1 -16.18 25.30 35.96
N ASN A 2 -14.89 25.01 36.17
CA ASN A 2 -13.81 25.38 35.25
C ASN A 2 -13.77 24.39 34.08
N VAL A 3 -13.87 24.88 32.85
CA VAL A 3 -13.90 24.04 31.63
C VAL A 3 -12.60 23.22 31.47
N ALA A 4 -11.47 23.76 31.95
CA ALA A 4 -10.16 23.10 31.88
C ALA A 4 -10.04 21.84 32.75
N THR A 5 -10.71 21.78 33.91
CA THR A 5 -10.64 20.60 34.79
C THR A 5 -11.39 19.40 34.24
N ASN A 6 -12.40 19.63 33.39
CA ASN A 6 -13.18 18.54 32.79
C ASN A 6 -12.40 17.89 31.62
N TYR A 7 -11.69 18.70 30.83
CA TYR A 7 -10.89 18.22 29.70
C TYR A 7 -9.72 17.31 30.11
N ASP A 8 -9.00 17.67 31.17
CA ASP A 8 -7.89 16.85 31.67
C ASP A 8 -8.36 15.51 32.23
N ASP A 9 -9.54 15.46 32.86
CA ASP A 9 -10.11 14.23 33.38
C ASP A 9 -10.67 13.34 32.26
N ASP A 10 -11.25 13.93 31.22
CA ASP A 10 -11.67 13.22 30.01
C ASP A 10 -10.46 12.60 29.28
N LEU A 11 -9.36 13.34 29.14
CA LEU A 11 -8.12 12.83 28.54
C LEU A 11 -7.50 11.69 29.33
N ARG A 12 -7.48 11.80 30.67
CA ARG A 12 -6.98 10.73 31.55
C ARG A 12 -7.84 9.48 31.44
N THR A 13 -9.16 9.65 31.37
CA THR A 13 -10.11 8.54 31.21
C THR A 13 -9.93 7.85 29.87
N PHE A 14 -9.86 8.63 28.78
CA PHE A 14 -9.57 8.12 27.45
C PHE A 14 -8.24 7.38 27.42
N SER A 15 -7.16 7.97 27.93
CA SER A 15 -5.81 7.38 27.92
C SER A 15 -5.74 6.04 28.68
N LYS A 16 -6.53 5.88 29.74
CA LYS A 16 -6.60 4.60 30.48
C LYS A 16 -7.42 3.53 29.77
N ALA A 17 -8.44 3.93 29.02
CA ALA A 17 -9.38 3.02 28.37
C ALA A 17 -9.01 2.70 26.91
N PHE A 18 -8.19 3.54 26.28
CA PHE A 18 -7.82 3.39 24.87
C PHE A 18 -6.85 2.23 24.67
N ASP A 19 -7.26 1.23 23.90
CA ASP A 19 -6.45 0.07 23.55
C ASP A 19 -5.55 0.39 22.36
N THR A 20 -4.24 0.52 22.60
CA THR A 20 -3.23 0.78 21.56
C THR A 20 -2.84 -0.47 20.76
N THR A 21 -3.30 -1.68 21.16
CA THR A 21 -2.86 -2.95 20.57
C THR A 21 -2.98 -2.99 19.04
N SER A 22 -4.04 -2.38 18.49
CA SER A 22 -4.25 -2.31 17.04
C SER A 22 -3.21 -1.40 16.36
N GLU A 23 -2.95 -0.23 16.95
CA GLU A 23 -1.97 0.74 16.46
C GLU A 23 -0.55 0.17 16.53
N ASP A 24 -0.19 -0.48 17.64
CA ASP A 24 1.12 -1.11 17.84
C ASP A 24 1.36 -2.21 16.80
N LYS A 25 0.35 -3.03 16.50
CA LYS A 25 0.41 -4.04 15.43
C LYS A 25 0.58 -3.40 14.06
N ALA A 26 -0.12 -2.31 13.77
CA ALA A 26 -0.01 -1.58 12.52
C ALA A 26 1.40 -0.99 12.33
N LEU A 27 1.94 -0.34 13.37
CA LEU A 27 3.28 0.25 13.39
C LEU A 27 4.36 -0.82 13.24
N SER A 28 4.25 -1.94 13.95
CA SER A 28 5.17 -3.08 13.81
C SER A 28 5.17 -3.65 12.39
N ALA A 29 3.98 -3.88 11.81
CA ALA A 29 3.85 -4.37 10.44
C ALA A 29 4.46 -3.41 9.41
N ARG A 30 4.27 -2.10 9.58
CA ARG A 30 4.90 -1.07 8.75
C ARG A 30 6.43 -1.09 8.91
N GLY A 31 6.94 -1.18 10.13
CA GLY A 31 8.37 -1.25 10.41
C GLY A 31 9.05 -2.41 9.68
N HIS A 32 8.49 -3.62 9.80
CA HIS A 32 9.00 -4.79 9.07
C HIS A 32 8.97 -4.59 7.54
N PHE A 33 7.90 -4.02 7.01
CA PHE A 33 7.82 -3.73 5.56
C PHE A 33 8.93 -2.78 5.09
N LEU A 34 9.20 -1.72 5.85
CA LEU A 34 10.24 -0.74 5.49
C LEU A 34 11.66 -1.30 5.59
N LEU A 35 11.89 -2.25 6.50
CA LEU A 35 13.15 -2.98 6.58
C LEU A 35 13.35 -3.90 5.37
N SER A 36 12.30 -4.59 4.91
CA SER A 36 12.37 -5.47 3.74
C SER A 36 12.43 -4.72 2.41
N TYR A 37 11.79 -3.55 2.32
CA TYR A 37 11.68 -2.77 1.08
C TYR A 37 12.06 -1.30 1.28
N PRO A 38 13.33 -1.01 1.62
CA PRO A 38 13.80 0.35 1.75
C PRO A 38 13.78 1.07 0.39
N LEU A 39 13.43 2.35 0.39
CA LEU A 39 13.26 3.16 -0.84
C LEU A 39 14.46 3.09 -1.79
N LYS A 40 15.68 3.07 -1.24
CA LYS A 40 16.93 3.04 -2.01
C LYS A 40 17.11 1.76 -2.86
N GLU A 41 16.51 0.65 -2.43
CA GLU A 41 16.63 -0.65 -3.09
C GLU A 41 15.48 -0.94 -4.06
N LEU A 42 14.36 -0.22 -3.98
CA LEU A 42 13.20 -0.45 -4.84
C LEU A 42 13.52 -0.34 -6.34
N LYS A 43 14.48 0.52 -6.72
CA LYS A 43 14.92 0.63 -8.12
C LYS A 43 15.52 -0.67 -8.68
N ASN A 44 16.08 -1.50 -7.79
CA ASN A 44 16.76 -2.75 -8.11
C ASN A 44 15.82 -3.96 -8.07
N ILE A 45 14.56 -3.79 -7.66
CA ILE A 45 13.63 -4.90 -7.49
C ILE A 45 13.42 -5.66 -8.80
N THR A 46 13.50 -6.99 -8.73
CA THR A 46 13.20 -7.88 -9.84
C THR A 46 11.70 -8.15 -9.93
N ILE A 47 11.26 -8.70 -11.06
CA ILE A 47 9.84 -9.03 -11.25
C ILE A 47 9.35 -10.08 -10.24
N ASP A 48 10.15 -11.10 -9.94
CA ASP A 48 9.79 -12.15 -8.98
C ASP A 48 9.73 -11.62 -7.54
N GLU A 49 10.61 -10.68 -7.18
CA GLU A 49 10.56 -9.97 -5.90
C GLU A 49 9.40 -8.98 -5.81
N TYR A 50 8.86 -8.54 -6.95
CA TYR A 50 7.74 -7.60 -6.99
C TYR A 50 6.37 -8.31 -6.92
N VAL A 51 6.13 -9.32 -7.77
CA VAL A 51 4.78 -9.83 -8.05
C VAL A 51 4.21 -10.68 -6.91
N ILE A 52 2.89 -10.59 -6.72
CA ILE A 52 2.15 -11.55 -5.89
C ILE A 52 1.86 -12.85 -6.66
N GLY A 53 1.63 -13.94 -5.92
CA GLY A 53 1.08 -15.20 -6.45
C GLY A 53 2.10 -16.29 -6.77
N LYS A 54 3.39 -16.02 -6.53
CA LYS A 54 4.49 -17.00 -6.68
C LYS A 54 4.65 -17.96 -5.50
N GLY A 55 3.99 -17.70 -4.37
CA GLY A 55 4.14 -18.48 -3.13
C GLY A 55 5.39 -18.11 -2.32
N THR A 56 6.24 -17.22 -2.81
CA THR A 56 7.38 -16.64 -2.10
C THR A 56 7.04 -15.26 -1.55
N PRO A 57 7.72 -14.79 -0.48
CA PRO A 57 7.64 -13.40 -0.06
C PRO A 57 8.01 -12.47 -1.23
N SER A 58 7.21 -11.44 -1.43
CA SER A 58 7.40 -10.43 -2.47
C SER A 58 6.80 -9.10 -2.04
N PHE A 59 7.11 -8.03 -2.76
CA PHE A 59 6.66 -6.68 -2.47
C PHE A 59 5.14 -6.61 -2.42
N CYS A 60 4.45 -7.03 -3.49
CA CYS A 60 2.98 -6.98 -3.53
C CYS A 60 2.33 -7.89 -2.48
N ALA A 61 2.90 -9.07 -2.22
CA ALA A 61 2.41 -9.96 -1.15
C ALA A 61 2.58 -9.31 0.24
N SER A 62 3.68 -8.60 0.46
CA SER A 62 3.94 -7.90 1.72
C SER A 62 3.02 -6.69 1.89
N VAL A 63 2.83 -5.90 0.83
CA VAL A 63 1.90 -4.77 0.82
C VAL A 63 0.47 -5.23 1.12
N GLU A 64 0.02 -6.36 0.57
CA GLU A 64 -1.36 -6.84 0.80
C GLU A 64 -1.54 -7.54 2.15
N ALA A 65 -0.74 -8.57 2.43
CA ALA A 65 -0.98 -9.47 3.54
C ALA A 65 -0.21 -9.07 4.80
N LYS A 66 1.06 -8.69 4.67
CA LYS A 66 1.93 -8.40 5.82
C LYS A 66 1.67 -7.05 6.45
N THR A 67 1.08 -6.11 5.71
CA THR A 67 0.68 -4.80 6.24
C THR A 67 -0.83 -4.64 6.37
N LYS A 68 -1.59 -5.74 6.48
CA LYS A 68 -3.06 -5.70 6.62
C LYS A 68 -3.51 -4.86 7.83
N ALA A 69 -2.83 -4.99 8.96
CA ALA A 69 -3.09 -4.19 10.17
C ALA A 69 -2.88 -2.68 9.93
N TRP A 70 -1.96 -2.30 9.03
CA TRP A 70 -1.75 -0.90 8.65
C TRP A 70 -2.91 -0.35 7.82
N ALA A 71 -3.31 -1.09 6.78
CA ALA A 71 -4.47 -0.77 5.95
C ALA A 71 -4.87 -1.99 5.12
N ASN A 72 -6.14 -2.36 5.09
CA ASN A 72 -6.58 -3.53 4.33
C ASN A 72 -6.83 -3.17 2.85
N ILE A 73 -6.19 -3.89 1.93
CA ILE A 73 -6.42 -3.78 0.48
C ILE A 73 -6.84 -5.12 -0.17
N GLN A 74 -7.22 -6.10 0.66
CA GLN A 74 -7.76 -7.39 0.21
C GLN A 74 -9.16 -7.20 -0.41
N GLY A 75 -9.64 -8.20 -1.13
CA GLY A 75 -10.99 -8.21 -1.74
C GLY A 75 -11.03 -7.67 -3.17
N ALA A 76 -10.08 -6.84 -3.59
CA ALA A 76 -9.94 -6.47 -5.00
C ALA A 76 -9.01 -7.42 -5.77
N THR A 77 -9.18 -7.51 -7.10
CA THR A 77 -8.38 -8.40 -7.96
C THR A 77 -6.89 -8.03 -7.97
N ALA A 78 -6.02 -9.01 -8.24
CA ALA A 78 -4.57 -8.81 -8.35
C ALA A 78 -4.16 -7.84 -9.49
N ASN A 79 -5.07 -7.49 -10.40
CA ASN A 79 -4.86 -6.46 -11.42
C ASN A 79 -4.47 -5.09 -10.81
N LYS A 80 -4.83 -4.83 -9.55
CA LYS A 80 -4.49 -3.61 -8.79
C LYS A 80 -2.99 -3.32 -8.73
N PHE A 81 -2.16 -4.37 -8.79
CA PHE A 81 -0.70 -4.29 -8.77
C PHE A 81 -0.07 -4.07 -10.16
N GLY A 82 -0.90 -4.00 -11.21
CA GLY A 82 -0.46 -3.84 -12.59
C GLY A 82 0.05 -5.12 -13.25
N ILE A 83 0.87 -5.90 -12.54
CA ILE A 83 1.39 -7.21 -12.94
C ILE A 83 1.41 -8.18 -11.74
N TYR A 84 1.06 -9.45 -11.97
CA TYR A 84 1.03 -10.51 -10.96
C TYR A 84 1.31 -11.88 -11.60
N TYR A 85 1.53 -12.90 -10.78
CA TYR A 85 1.64 -14.29 -11.22
C TYR A 85 0.39 -15.07 -10.79
N GLY A 86 -0.26 -15.77 -11.71
CA GLY A 86 -1.44 -16.56 -11.35
C GLY A 86 -2.27 -17.08 -12.51
N LYS A 87 -3.49 -17.51 -12.17
CA LYS A 87 -4.48 -18.11 -13.07
C LYS A 87 -5.69 -17.19 -13.20
N ILE A 88 -6.45 -17.32 -14.28
CA ILE A 88 -7.77 -16.70 -14.43
C ILE A 88 -8.80 -17.76 -14.79
N LYS A 89 -10.09 -17.48 -14.60
CA LYS A 89 -11.17 -18.45 -14.90
C LYS A 89 -11.10 -19.00 -16.33
N SER A 90 -10.76 -18.15 -17.30
CA SER A 90 -10.67 -18.52 -18.71
C SER A 90 -9.33 -19.15 -19.13
N ASP A 91 -8.32 -19.14 -18.26
CA ASP A 91 -6.97 -19.66 -18.54
C ASP A 91 -6.34 -20.15 -17.22
N PRO A 92 -6.45 -21.46 -16.92
CA PRO A 92 -6.00 -22.04 -15.66
C PRO A 92 -4.48 -22.20 -15.57
N THR A 93 -3.71 -21.81 -16.58
CA THR A 93 -2.25 -21.85 -16.53
C THR A 93 -1.72 -20.76 -15.60
N SER A 94 -0.85 -21.13 -14.65
CA SER A 94 -0.12 -20.17 -13.84
C SER A 94 0.93 -19.48 -14.70
N ARG A 95 0.78 -18.18 -14.91
CA ARG A 95 1.74 -17.37 -15.67
C ARG A 95 1.73 -15.93 -15.18
N TYR A 96 2.69 -15.15 -15.66
CA TYR A 96 2.66 -13.70 -15.50
C TYR A 96 1.47 -13.10 -16.25
N ARG A 97 0.70 -12.26 -15.54
CA ARG A 97 -0.48 -11.56 -16.06
C ARG A 97 -0.35 -10.09 -15.73
N TYR A 98 -0.75 -9.25 -16.65
CA TYR A 98 -0.60 -7.80 -16.52
C TYR A 98 -1.77 -7.08 -17.20
N THR A 99 -2.05 -5.88 -16.71
CA THR A 99 -3.07 -5.03 -17.33
C THR A 99 -2.51 -4.37 -18.59
N LYS A 100 -3.33 -4.32 -19.67
CA LYS A 100 -2.90 -3.85 -21.00
C LYS A 100 -2.33 -2.43 -20.99
N LYS A 101 -2.74 -1.57 -20.04
CA LYS A 101 -2.21 -0.21 -19.90
C LYS A 101 -0.71 -0.16 -19.59
N PHE A 102 -0.15 -1.20 -18.97
CA PHE A 102 1.28 -1.24 -18.67
C PHE A 102 2.12 -1.84 -19.79
N GLY A 103 1.54 -2.52 -20.76
CA GLY A 103 2.30 -3.02 -21.91
C GLY A 103 1.67 -4.23 -22.59
N LYS A 104 2.34 -4.68 -23.66
CA LYS A 104 1.97 -5.85 -24.47
C LYS A 104 2.82 -7.08 -24.14
N THR A 105 3.89 -6.91 -23.38
CA THR A 105 4.78 -8.00 -22.95
C THR A 105 5.01 -7.97 -21.45
N LYS A 106 5.40 -9.11 -20.86
CA LYS A 106 5.78 -9.22 -19.44
C LYS A 106 6.85 -8.18 -19.05
N LYS A 107 7.89 -8.03 -19.88
CA LYS A 107 9.03 -7.14 -19.63
C LYS A 107 8.61 -5.68 -19.67
N GLU A 108 7.86 -5.29 -20.70
CA GLU A 108 7.33 -3.92 -20.83
C GLU A 108 6.39 -3.58 -19.66
N ALA A 109 5.46 -4.48 -19.34
CA ALA A 109 4.53 -4.28 -18.25
C ALA A 109 5.23 -4.12 -16.90
N PHE A 110 6.20 -4.97 -16.60
CA PHE A 110 6.96 -4.84 -15.37
C PHE A 110 7.76 -3.53 -15.31
N ASN A 111 8.46 -3.17 -16.39
CA ASN A 111 9.22 -1.92 -16.43
C ASN A 111 8.31 -0.71 -16.19
N ARG A 112 7.17 -0.60 -16.88
CA ARG A 112 6.23 0.51 -16.68
C ARG A 112 5.62 0.53 -15.28
N VAL A 113 5.32 -0.62 -14.70
CA VAL A 113 4.82 -0.70 -13.32
C VAL A 113 5.89 -0.25 -12.33
N LYS A 114 7.15 -0.69 -12.52
CA LYS A 114 8.28 -0.27 -11.68
C LYS A 114 8.50 1.24 -11.77
N ASP A 115 8.51 1.79 -12.97
CA ASP A 115 8.67 3.23 -13.20
C ASP A 115 7.51 4.01 -12.56
N ALA A 116 6.26 3.53 -12.71
CA ALA A 116 5.11 4.14 -12.06
C ALA A 116 5.20 4.10 -10.53
N LEU A 117 5.71 3.02 -9.93
CA LEU A 117 5.93 2.92 -8.49
C LEU A 117 6.99 3.92 -8.01
N LEU A 118 8.12 4.01 -8.71
CA LEU A 118 9.19 4.95 -8.36
C LEU A 118 8.73 6.41 -8.51
N ASN A 119 7.99 6.72 -9.57
CA ASN A 119 7.41 8.04 -9.79
C ASN A 119 6.37 8.39 -8.73
N LEU A 120 5.51 7.44 -8.33
CA LEU A 120 4.54 7.64 -7.25
C LEU A 120 5.26 8.02 -5.94
N ILE A 121 6.32 7.31 -5.60
CA ILE A 121 7.10 7.56 -4.38
C ILE A 121 7.75 8.94 -4.44
N GLN A 122 8.35 9.31 -5.57
CA GLN A 122 8.99 10.61 -5.73
C GLN A 122 7.99 11.76 -5.68
N ALA A 123 6.83 11.61 -6.33
CA ALA A 123 5.72 12.56 -6.27
C ALA A 123 5.17 12.69 -4.84
N GLY A 124 5.00 11.56 -4.15
CA GLY A 124 4.61 11.48 -2.74
C GLY A 124 5.54 12.24 -1.82
N LYS A 125 6.84 11.98 -1.92
CA LYS A 125 7.88 12.69 -1.15
C LYS A 125 7.86 14.19 -1.41
N SER A 126 7.59 14.59 -2.65
CA SER A 126 7.61 16.00 -3.10
C SER A 126 6.25 16.68 -3.00
N LYS A 127 5.22 16.00 -2.47
CA LYS A 127 3.83 16.49 -2.38
C LYS A 127 3.27 16.98 -3.72
N LYS A 128 3.67 16.36 -4.83
CA LYS A 128 3.16 16.68 -6.17
C LYS A 128 1.85 15.94 -6.42
N TYR A 129 0.75 16.46 -5.86
CA TYR A 129 -0.55 15.76 -5.86
C TYR A 129 -1.08 15.46 -7.26
N ARG A 130 -0.91 16.37 -8.22
CA ARG A 130 -1.28 16.13 -9.62
C ARG A 130 -0.57 14.92 -10.22
N ASP A 131 0.73 14.78 -9.99
CA ASP A 131 1.51 13.65 -10.46
C ASP A 131 1.08 12.33 -9.77
N ILE A 132 0.62 12.40 -8.52
CA ILE A 132 0.04 11.26 -7.80
C ILE A 132 -1.28 10.85 -8.44
N ASP A 133 -2.15 11.82 -8.78
CA ASP A 133 -3.45 11.57 -9.38
C ASP A 133 -3.32 10.96 -10.78
N GLU A 134 -2.44 11.52 -11.61
CA GLU A 134 -2.15 11.07 -12.98
C GLU A 134 -1.38 9.73 -13.01
N ASN A 135 -0.79 9.30 -11.89
CA ASN A 135 -0.07 8.03 -11.83
C ASN A 135 -0.98 6.83 -12.17
N PRO A 136 -0.53 5.93 -13.06
CA PRO A 136 -1.37 4.86 -13.63
C PRO A 136 -1.66 3.69 -12.68
N LEU A 137 -1.02 3.63 -11.51
CA LEU A 137 -1.30 2.60 -10.51
C LEU A 137 -2.74 2.72 -9.98
N SER A 138 -3.31 1.61 -9.51
CA SER A 138 -4.66 1.64 -8.94
C SER A 138 -4.73 2.55 -7.70
N GLN A 139 -5.84 3.26 -7.50
CA GLN A 139 -5.98 4.23 -6.42
C GLN A 139 -5.69 3.63 -5.04
N MET A 140 -6.26 2.46 -4.76
CA MET A 140 -6.02 1.72 -3.52
C MET A 140 -4.53 1.37 -3.32
N PHE A 141 -3.82 1.00 -4.39
CA PHE A 141 -2.39 0.72 -4.30
C PHE A 141 -1.58 2.01 -4.10
N LYS A 142 -1.96 3.12 -4.74
CA LYS A 142 -1.34 4.43 -4.53
C LYS A 142 -1.43 4.86 -3.06
N ALA A 143 -2.65 4.87 -2.50
CA ALA A 143 -2.90 5.22 -1.10
C ALA A 143 -2.12 4.32 -0.13
N LYS A 144 -2.09 3.03 -0.40
CA LYS A 144 -1.37 2.06 0.43
C LYS A 144 0.15 2.31 0.45
N ILE A 145 0.77 2.50 -0.72
CA ILE A 145 2.20 2.75 -0.83
C ILE A 145 2.57 4.08 -0.17
N LEU A 146 1.81 5.14 -0.44
CA LEU A 146 2.08 6.47 0.09
C LEU A 146 1.96 6.49 1.62
N SER A 147 0.92 5.88 2.20
CA SER A 147 0.78 5.80 3.66
C SER A 147 1.87 4.95 4.34
N LEU A 148 2.34 3.87 3.70
CA LEU A 148 3.45 3.08 4.22
C LEU A 148 4.76 3.88 4.28
N TYR A 149 5.13 4.58 3.21
CA TYR A 149 6.40 5.30 3.17
C TYR A 149 6.35 6.68 3.85
N PHE A 150 5.21 7.35 3.82
CA PHE A 150 5.05 8.75 4.23
C PHE A 150 3.83 8.96 5.15
N PRO A 151 3.76 8.29 6.32
CA PRO A 151 2.57 8.27 7.17
C PRO A 151 2.20 9.62 7.79
N SER A 152 3.15 10.56 7.88
CA SER A 152 2.89 11.93 8.36
C SER A 152 2.23 12.82 7.32
N ILE A 153 2.13 12.37 6.06
CA ILE A 153 1.56 13.13 4.94
C ILE A 153 0.32 12.43 4.39
N TYR A 154 0.28 11.10 4.38
CA TYR A 154 -0.79 10.31 3.78
C TYR A 154 -1.44 9.36 4.78
N LEU A 155 -2.75 9.43 4.87
CA LEU A 155 -3.56 8.56 5.73
C LEU A 155 -3.56 7.11 5.22
N ASN A 156 -3.58 6.17 6.15
CA ASN A 156 -3.69 4.73 5.91
C ASN A 156 -5.13 4.29 5.56
N ILE A 157 -5.83 5.08 4.74
CA ILE A 157 -7.19 4.82 4.24
C ILE A 157 -7.11 4.60 2.73
N CYS A 158 -7.53 3.41 2.28
CA CYS A 158 -7.31 2.95 0.91
C CYS A 158 -8.60 2.68 0.10
N SER A 159 -9.79 2.96 0.67
CA SER A 159 -11.08 2.90 -0.02
C SER A 159 -11.77 4.26 0.07
N SER A 160 -12.39 4.70 -1.04
CA SER A 160 -13.26 5.89 -1.08
C SER A 160 -14.53 5.71 -0.23
N GLU A 161 -15.07 4.51 -0.15
CA GLU A 161 -16.27 4.20 0.66
C GLU A 161 -16.00 4.37 2.16
N HIS A 162 -14.73 4.25 2.57
CA HIS A 162 -14.34 4.53 3.96
C HIS A 162 -14.24 6.03 4.23
N LEU A 163 -13.95 6.86 3.22
CA LEU A 163 -13.86 8.32 3.36
C LEU A 163 -15.25 8.97 3.48
N GLU A 164 -16.29 8.38 2.88
CA GLU A 164 -17.66 8.88 2.98
C GLU A 164 -18.31 8.65 4.36
N LYS A 165 -17.69 7.83 5.21
CA LYS A 165 -18.20 7.45 6.54
C LYS A 165 -17.52 8.18 7.70
N ILE A 166 -16.60 9.10 7.39
CA ILE A 166 -15.86 9.93 8.35
C ILE A 166 -16.44 11.33 8.31
#